data_AF-A0A2D6EYM9-F1
#
_entry.id   AF-A0A2D6EYM9-F1
#
_cell.length_a   1.000
_cell.length_b   1.000
_cell.length_c   1.000
_cell.angle_alpha   90.00
_cell.angle_beta   90.00
_cell.angle_gamma   90.00
#
_symmetry.space_group_name_H-M   'P 1'
#
loop_
_entity.id
_entity.type
_entity.pdbx_description
1 polymer ?
#
loop_
_entity_poly.entity_id
_entity_poly.type
_entity_poly.pdbx_seq_one_letter_code
_entity_poly.pdbx_strand_id
1 'polypeptide(L)'
;MVWAKLYIFLSNVRSSLLISLSGFLFLSIPILAFNGYFIGTAIQLSGKPVWLALLSLVPHGVFEIPALLFATGLGTLISVRWFHKPRNFKKSLKEMMPFYLKVILPLLFVAAIIEGGLIFFLR
;
A
#
# COMPACT_ATOMS: atom_id res chain seq x y z
N MET A 1 -4.63 -16.14 15.37
CA MET A 1 -4.70 -14.67 15.46
C MET A 1 -3.45 -13.97 14.94
N VAL A 2 -2.22 -14.42 15.24
CA VAL A 2 -0.97 -13.76 14.74
C VAL A 2 -0.80 -13.92 13.21
N TRP A 3 -1.11 -15.09 12.67
CA TRP A 3 -0.96 -15.42 11.25
C TRP A 3 -1.77 -14.54 10.29
N ALA A 4 -2.98 -14.14 10.66
CA ALA A 4 -3.82 -13.25 9.84
C ALA A 4 -3.21 -11.84 9.71
N LYS A 5 -2.58 -11.33 10.78
CA LYS A 5 -1.95 -10.00 10.82
C LYS A 5 -0.73 -9.95 9.91
N LEU A 6 0.10 -10.99 10.01
CA LEU A 6 1.29 -11.13 9.18
C LEU A 6 0.91 -11.23 7.70
N TYR A 7 -0.18 -11.94 7.39
CA TYR A 7 -0.69 -12.07 6.03
C TYR A 7 -1.13 -10.73 5.43
N ILE A 8 -1.92 -9.94 6.17
CA ILE A 8 -2.37 -8.61 5.72
C ILE A 8 -1.19 -7.65 5.56
N PHE A 9 -0.30 -7.60 6.55
CA PHE A 9 0.93 -6.80 6.46
C PHE A 9 1.77 -7.16 5.24
N LEU A 10 2.04 -8.46 5.02
CA LEU A 10 2.81 -8.93 3.86
C LEU A 10 2.08 -8.65 2.54
N SER A 11 0.75 -8.71 2.51
CA SER A 11 -0.06 -8.33 1.34
C SER A 11 0.11 -6.84 1.00
N ASN A 12 0.09 -5.98 2.02
CA ASN A 12 0.23 -4.53 1.84
C ASN A 12 1.66 -4.12 1.49
N VAL A 13 2.66 -4.77 2.09
CA VAL A 13 4.07 -4.64 1.69
C VAL A 13 4.25 -5.09 0.23
N ARG A 14 3.70 -6.24 -0.15
CA ARG A 14 3.76 -6.71 -1.55
C ARG A 14 3.10 -5.73 -2.50
N SER A 15 1.91 -5.23 -2.18
CA SER A 15 1.17 -4.27 -3.00
C SER A 15 1.94 -2.96 -3.17
N SER A 16 2.48 -2.39 -2.09
CA SER A 16 3.29 -1.16 -2.15
C SER A 16 4.60 -1.35 -2.91
N LEU A 17 5.25 -2.52 -2.81
CA LEU A 17 6.42 -2.86 -3.62
C LEU A 17 6.06 -2.95 -5.10
N LEU A 18 4.97 -3.62 -5.44
CA LEU A 18 4.49 -3.71 -6.82
C LEU A 18 4.15 -2.33 -7.38
N ILE A 19 3.48 -1.47 -6.62
CA ILE A 19 3.17 -0.09 -7.02
C ILE A 19 4.45 0.73 -7.23
N SER A 20 5.44 0.61 -6.32
CA SER A 20 6.70 1.34 -6.40
C SER A 20 7.58 0.86 -7.57
N LEU A 21 7.56 -0.43 -7.89
CA LEU A 21 8.38 -1.02 -8.95
C LEU A 21 7.71 -0.99 -10.33
N SER A 22 6.37 -0.99 -10.38
CA SER A 22 5.58 -0.89 -11.62
C SER A 22 5.66 0.48 -12.30
N GLY A 23 6.35 1.43 -11.64
CA GLY A 23 6.74 2.70 -12.21
C GLY A 23 7.26 2.58 -13.65
N PHE A 24 8.00 1.52 -13.99
CA PHE A 24 8.50 1.31 -15.36
C PHE A 24 7.45 1.50 -16.48
N LEU A 25 6.15 1.28 -16.23
CA LEU A 25 5.06 1.40 -17.20
C LEU A 25 4.00 2.45 -16.84
N PHE A 26 4.27 3.39 -15.91
CA PHE A 26 3.24 4.28 -15.31
C PHE A 26 2.06 3.52 -14.65
N LEU A 27 2.25 2.23 -14.36
CA LEU A 27 1.20 1.37 -13.80
C LEU A 27 0.93 1.63 -12.32
N SER A 28 1.72 2.46 -11.66
CA SER A 28 1.55 2.80 -10.24
C SER A 28 0.17 3.39 -9.92
N ILE A 29 -0.41 4.19 -10.83
CA ILE A 29 -1.76 4.77 -10.68
C ILE A 29 -2.84 3.70 -10.94
N PRO A 30 -2.84 2.96 -12.08
CA PRO A 30 -3.75 1.85 -12.29
C PRO A 30 -3.76 0.81 -11.16
N ILE A 31 -2.60 0.41 -10.66
CA ILE A 31 -2.51 -0.61 -9.59
C ILE A 31 -3.12 -0.09 -8.28
N LEU A 32 -2.92 1.19 -7.95
CA LEU A 32 -3.58 1.82 -6.81
C LEU A 32 -5.11 1.81 -6.98
N ALA A 33 -5.61 2.15 -8.18
CA ALA A 33 -7.03 2.12 -8.48
C ALA A 33 -7.62 0.70 -8.38
N PHE A 34 -6.91 -0.31 -8.88
CA PHE A 34 -7.30 -1.71 -8.73
C PHE A 34 -7.35 -2.12 -7.26
N ASN A 35 -6.37 -1.72 -6.45
CA ASN A 35 -6.37 -2.00 -5.02
C ASN A 35 -7.61 -1.41 -4.32
N GLY A 36 -7.96 -0.15 -4.62
CA GLY A 36 -9.20 0.46 -4.15
C GLY A 36 -10.46 -0.24 -4.63
N TYR A 37 -10.49 -0.71 -5.88
CA TYR A 37 -11.61 -1.48 -6.42
C TYR A 37 -11.83 -2.80 -5.66
N PHE A 38 -10.77 -3.56 -5.36
CA PHE A 38 -10.86 -4.79 -4.58
C PHE A 38 -11.37 -4.55 -3.16
N ILE A 39 -10.96 -3.46 -2.52
CA ILE A 39 -11.47 -3.08 -1.19
C ILE A 39 -12.97 -2.78 -1.31
N GLY A 40 -13.39 -2.00 -2.32
CA GLY A 40 -14.79 -1.66 -2.54
C GLY A 40 -15.68 -2.89 -2.78
N THR A 41 -15.20 -3.84 -3.59
CA THR A 41 -15.95 -5.09 -3.85
C THR A 41 -16.00 -5.98 -2.61
N ALA A 42 -14.94 -6.04 -1.81
CA ALA A 42 -14.94 -6.77 -0.54
C ALA A 42 -15.96 -6.19 0.46
N ILE A 43 -16.07 -4.86 0.54
CA ILE A 43 -17.12 -4.20 1.34
C ILE A 43 -18.51 -4.61 0.84
N GLN A 44 -18.74 -4.55 -0.47
CA GLN A 44 -20.04 -4.88 -1.05
C GLN A 44 -20.43 -6.34 -0.82
N LEU A 45 -19.48 -7.27 -0.94
CA LEU A 45 -19.71 -8.70 -0.72
C LEU A 45 -19.86 -9.06 0.77
N SER A 46 -19.39 -8.22 1.69
CA SER A 46 -19.50 -8.48 3.13
C SER A 46 -20.94 -8.46 3.64
N GLY A 47 -21.88 -7.89 2.89
CA GLY A 47 -23.28 -7.71 3.30
C GLY A 47 -23.47 -6.77 4.49
N LYS A 48 -22.39 -6.15 5.00
CA LYS A 48 -22.44 -5.19 6.10
C LYS A 48 -22.89 -3.82 5.59
N PRO A 49 -23.56 -3.02 6.44
CA PRO A 49 -23.78 -1.61 6.16
C PRO A 49 -22.45 -0.91 5.83
N VAL A 50 -22.44 -0.08 4.79
CA VAL A 50 -21.22 0.60 4.31
C VAL A 50 -20.52 1.36 5.44
N TRP A 51 -21.29 2.01 6.32
CA TRP A 51 -20.73 2.75 7.46
C TRP A 51 -19.97 1.86 8.46
N LEU A 52 -20.43 0.63 8.71
CA LEU A 52 -19.73 -0.34 9.56
C LEU A 52 -18.45 -0.85 8.91
N ALA A 53 -18.47 -1.07 7.60
CA ALA A 53 -17.29 -1.47 6.85
C ALA A 53 -16.24 -0.34 6.82
N LEU A 54 -16.67 0.91 6.63
CA LEU A 54 -15.80 2.08 6.70
C LEU A 54 -15.21 2.27 8.11
N LEU A 55 -15.99 2.07 9.17
CA LEU A 55 -15.48 2.12 10.54
C LEU A 55 -14.39 1.06 10.81
N SER A 56 -14.48 -0.10 10.17
CA SER A 56 -13.42 -1.10 10.25
C SER A 56 -12.16 -0.75 9.43
N LEU A 57 -12.30 0.10 8.41
CA LEU A 57 -11.22 0.54 7.52
C LEU A 57 -10.48 1.77 8.03
N VAL A 58 -11.20 2.76 8.58
CA VAL A 58 -10.64 4.05 9.03
C VAL A 58 -9.40 3.90 9.95
N PRO A 59 -9.39 3.02 10.97
CA PRO A 59 -8.30 2.97 11.94
C PRO A 59 -6.93 2.68 11.32
N HIS A 60 -6.86 1.75 10.36
CA HIS A 60 -5.60 1.40 9.68
C HIS A 60 -5.42 2.16 8.36
N GLY A 61 -6.52 2.50 7.68
CA GLY A 61 -6.53 3.24 6.42
C GLY A 61 -5.85 4.62 6.51
N VAL A 62 -5.85 5.25 7.70
CA VAL A 62 -5.11 6.50 7.94
C VAL A 62 -3.61 6.36 7.67
N PHE A 63 -3.03 5.19 7.88
CA PHE A 63 -1.60 4.92 7.66
C PHE A 63 -1.34 4.22 6.33
N GLU A 64 -2.23 3.31 5.93
CA GLU A 64 -2.11 2.56 4.67
C GLU A 64 -2.25 3.46 3.44
N ILE A 65 -3.25 4.36 3.41
CA ILE A 65 -3.50 5.21 2.25
C ILE A 65 -2.30 6.14 1.96
N PRO A 66 -1.73 6.87 2.94
CA PRO A 66 -0.50 7.64 2.71
C PRO A 66 0.68 6.78 2.26
N ALA A 67 0.86 5.57 2.82
CA ALA A 67 1.93 4.67 2.42
C ALA A 67 1.80 4.24 0.94
N LEU A 68 0.58 3.92 0.50
CA LEU A 68 0.29 3.58 -0.89
C LEU A 68 0.47 4.77 -1.83
N LEU A 69 0.05 5.97 -1.43
CA LEU A 69 0.27 7.20 -2.22
C LEU A 69 1.77 7.52 -2.36
N PHE A 70 2.56 7.35 -1.30
CA PHE A 70 4.01 7.50 -1.36
C PHE A 70 4.66 6.44 -2.26
N ALA A 71 4.20 5.20 -2.20
CA ALA A 71 4.62 4.13 -3.11
C ALA A 71 4.30 4.49 -4.57
N THR A 72 3.12 5.04 -4.84
CA THR A 72 2.73 5.50 -6.18
C THR A 72 3.64 6.63 -6.65
N GLY A 73 3.90 7.64 -5.81
CA GLY A 73 4.80 8.74 -6.13
C GLY A 73 6.23 8.30 -6.42
N LEU A 74 6.76 7.36 -5.62
CA LEU A 74 8.07 6.73 -5.91
C LEU A 74 8.06 6.02 -7.27
N GLY A 75 7.03 5.21 -7.52
CA GLY A 75 6.87 4.51 -8.79
C GLY A 75 6.84 5.46 -9.98
N THR A 76 6.00 6.51 -9.94
CA THR A 76 5.95 7.52 -10.99
C THR A 76 7.28 8.24 -11.19
N LEU A 77 8.00 8.58 -10.11
CA LEU A 77 9.31 9.21 -10.22
C LEU A 77 10.36 8.28 -10.85
N ILE A 78 10.27 6.97 -10.59
CA ILE A 78 11.08 5.95 -11.26
C ILE A 78 10.75 5.89 -12.76
N SER A 79 9.46 5.93 -13.12
CA SER A 79 9.00 6.00 -14.52
C SER A 79 9.66 7.13 -15.26
N VAL A 80 9.51 8.35 -14.74
CA VAL A 80 9.95 9.58 -15.41
C VAL A 80 11.47 9.57 -15.58
N ARG A 81 12.22 9.16 -14.55
CA ARG A 81 13.68 9.06 -14.60
C ARG A 81 14.14 7.99 -15.59
N TRP A 82 13.42 6.87 -15.71
CA TRP A 82 13.71 5.83 -16.70
C TRP A 82 13.59 6.37 -18.12
N PHE A 83 12.48 7.04 -18.46
CA PHE A 83 12.27 7.61 -19.80
C PHE A 83 13.33 8.64 -20.18
N HIS A 84 13.83 9.43 -19.22
CA HIS A 84 14.84 10.46 -19.50
C HIS A 84 16.28 9.93 -19.49
N LYS A 85 16.64 9.00 -18.58
CA LYS A 85 18.01 8.49 -18.41
C LYS A 85 18.02 7.01 -17.99
N PRO A 86 17.73 6.07 -18.91
CA PRO A 86 17.53 4.65 -18.58
C PRO A 86 18.78 3.98 -17.99
N ARG A 87 19.99 4.44 -18.38
CA ARG A 87 21.28 3.93 -17.86
C ARG A 87 21.45 4.06 -16.34
N ASN A 88 20.69 4.94 -15.68
CA ASN A 88 20.82 5.23 -14.25
C ASN A 88 19.75 4.57 -13.37
N PHE A 89 18.96 3.64 -13.91
CA PHE A 89 17.85 3.01 -13.17
C PHE A 89 18.25 2.37 -11.84
N LYS A 90 19.34 1.60 -11.82
CA LYS A 90 19.86 0.99 -10.59
C LYS A 90 20.23 2.05 -9.54
N LYS A 91 20.70 3.22 -9.98
CA LYS A 91 21.01 4.35 -9.10
C LYS A 91 19.73 4.97 -8.54
N SER A 92 18.73 5.21 -9.38
CA SER A 92 17.42 5.73 -8.96
C SER A 92 16.75 4.82 -7.93
N LEU A 93 16.77 3.50 -8.13
CA LEU A 93 16.24 2.53 -7.16
C LEU A 93 16.98 2.59 -5.83
N LYS A 94 18.32 2.67 -5.85
CA LYS A 94 19.13 2.80 -4.63
C LYS A 94 18.87 4.10 -3.87
N GLU A 95 18.62 5.20 -4.58
CA GLU A 95 18.30 6.50 -3.97
C GLU A 95 16.93 6.49 -3.28
N MET A 96 15.98 5.69 -3.78
CA MET A 96 14.60 5.64 -3.28
C MET A 96 14.38 4.59 -2.20
N MET A 97 15.20 3.56 -2.17
CA MET A 97 15.14 2.48 -1.16
C MET A 97 15.12 3.01 0.29
N PRO A 98 15.95 4.01 0.69
CA PRO A 98 15.91 4.56 2.03
C PRO A 98 14.57 5.20 2.38
N PHE A 99 13.92 5.88 1.43
CA PHE A 99 12.60 6.47 1.66
C PHE A 99 11.54 5.38 1.84
N TYR A 100 11.56 4.34 1.00
CA TYR A 100 10.67 3.19 1.16
C TYR A 100 10.82 2.55 2.54
N LEU A 101 12.06 2.27 2.96
CA LEU A 101 12.33 1.59 4.23
C LEU A 101 12.08 2.46 5.47
N LYS A 102 12.26 3.79 5.39
CA LYS A 102 12.13 4.70 6.53
C LYS A 102 10.75 5.35 6.66
N VAL A 103 9.96 5.36 5.59
CA VAL A 103 8.65 6.05 5.58
C VAL A 103 7.52 5.07 5.25
N ILE A 104 7.58 4.40 4.10
CA ILE A 104 6.50 3.52 3.64
C ILE A 104 6.38 2.29 4.54
N LEU A 105 7.50 1.61 4.81
CA LEU A 105 7.49 0.38 5.60
C LEU A 105 7.01 0.61 7.05
N PRO A 106 7.45 1.67 7.78
CA PRO A 106 6.92 1.96 9.11
C PRO A 106 5.43 2.33 9.11
N LEU A 107 4.95 3.09 8.12
CA LEU A 107 3.52 3.40 8.00
C LEU A 107 2.68 2.13 7.84
N LEU A 108 3.10 1.22 6.95
CA LEU A 108 2.42 -0.08 6.77
C LEU A 108 2.47 -0.95 8.02
N PHE A 109 3.56 -0.87 8.79
CA PHE A 109 3.69 -1.59 10.05
C PHE A 109 2.72 -1.06 11.10
N VAL A 110 2.59 0.27 11.23
CA VAL A 110 1.60 0.90 12.12
C VAL A 110 0.18 0.54 11.71
N ALA A 111 -0.13 0.56 10.40
CA ALA A 111 -1.43 0.14 9.88
C ALA A 111 -1.78 -1.29 10.33
N ALA A 112 -0.85 -2.23 10.16
CA ALA A 112 -1.05 -3.63 10.54
C ALA A 112 -1.22 -3.85 12.05
N ILE A 113 -0.55 -3.05 12.89
CA ILE A 113 -0.75 -3.08 14.35
C ILE A 113 -2.17 -2.63 14.70
N ILE A 114 -2.62 -1.51 14.13
CA ILE A 114 -3.95 -0.95 14.43
C ILE A 114 -5.05 -1.91 13.98
N GLU A 115 -4.94 -2.45 12.77
CA GLU A 115 -5.89 -3.45 12.27
C GLU A 115 -5.89 -4.71 13.14
N GLY A 116 -4.71 -5.16 13.58
CA GLY A 116 -4.56 -6.28 14.51
C GLY A 116 -5.20 -6.05 15.88
N GLY A 117 -5.23 -4.80 16.36
CA GLY A 117 -5.94 -4.39 17.57
C GLY A 117 -7.46 -4.33 17.35
N LEU A 118 -7.90 -3.83 16.19
CA LEU A 118 -9.31 -3.73 15.85
C LEU A 118 -9.97 -5.11 15.71
N ILE A 119 -9.29 -6.07 15.08
CA ILE A 119 -9.76 -7.46 14.94
C ILE A 119 -9.86 -8.15 16.30
N PHE A 120 -9.01 -7.80 17.26
CA PHE A 120 -9.10 -8.32 18.62
C PHE A 120 -10.32 -7.75 19.37
N PHE A 121 -10.66 -6.49 19.13
CA PHE A 121 -11.77 -5.81 19.82
C PHE A 121 -13.15 -6.12 19.21
N LEU A 122 -13.20 -6.46 17.92
CA LEU A 122 -14.44 -6.76 17.17
C LEU A 122 -14.82 -8.25 17.15
N ARG A 123 -14.08 -9.10 17.85
CA ARG A 123 -14.34 -10.54 18.00
C ARG A 123 -14.80 -10.84 19.42
#